data_AF-A0A497MD60-F1
#
_entry.id   AF-A0A497MD60-F1
#
_cell.length_a   1.000
_cell.length_b   1.000
_cell.length_c   1.000
_cell.angle_alpha   90.00
_cell.angle_beta   90.00
_cell.angle_gamma   90.00
#
_symmetry.space_group_name_H-M   'P 1'
#
loop_
_entity.id
_entity.type
_entity.pdbx_description
1 polymer ?
#
loop_
_entity_poly.entity_id
_entity_poly.type
_entity_poly.pdbx_seq_one_letter_code
_entity_poly.pdbx_strand_id
1 'polypeptide(L)'
;MGCGTGKLLLKVVETLKPMNIMGIDISRTMIEISKRNISGSRSRVLIDLILADAHNMPIRSQCIDLILSTGTLHHIRVLTRRRVRRP
;
A
#
# COMPACT_ATOMS: atom_id res chain seq x y z
N MET A 1 -0.33 1.13 2.02
CA MET A 1 1.04 1.62 1.77
C MET A 1 2.01 0.94 2.72
N GLY A 2 3.18 0.53 2.23
CA GLY A 2 4.10 -0.34 2.96
C GLY A 2 3.46 -1.68 3.30
N CYS A 3 3.05 -2.46 2.29
CA CYS A 3 2.27 -3.67 2.52
C CYS A 3 3.04 -4.80 3.21
N GLY A 4 4.38 -4.71 3.29
CA GLY A 4 5.22 -5.70 3.94
C GLY A 4 4.94 -7.10 3.42
N THR A 5 4.67 -8.04 4.33
CA THR A 5 4.37 -9.44 3.99
C THR A 5 2.94 -9.70 3.51
N GLY A 6 2.12 -8.65 3.33
CA GLY A 6 0.75 -8.77 2.82
C GLY A 6 -0.30 -9.22 3.84
N LYS A 7 0.07 -9.49 5.10
CA LYS A 7 -0.87 -9.96 6.15
C LYS A 7 -2.03 -8.99 6.39
N LEU A 8 -1.75 -7.69 6.42
CA LEU A 8 -2.81 -6.68 6.58
C LEU A 8 -3.75 -6.66 5.38
N LEU A 9 -3.24 -6.80 4.15
CA LEU A 9 -4.07 -6.87 2.94
C LEU A 9 -5.06 -8.03 3.03
N LEU A 10 -4.59 -9.22 3.42
CA LEU A 10 -5.44 -10.39 3.60
C LEU A 10 -6.50 -10.15 4.68
N LYS A 11 -6.13 -9.55 5.82
CA LYS A 11 -7.08 -9.25 6.88
C LYS A 11 -8.15 -8.25 6.43
N VAL A 12 -7.76 -7.24 5.67
CA VAL A 12 -8.68 -6.25 5.08
C VAL A 12 -9.63 -6.94 4.10
N VAL A 13 -9.13 -7.83 3.26
CA VAL A 13 -9.96 -8.61 2.33
C VAL A 13 -11.00 -9.46 3.08
N GLU A 14 -10.58 -10.18 4.13
CA GLU A 14 -11.49 -11.00 4.94
C GLU A 14 -12.57 -10.16 5.64
N THR A 15 -12.20 -8.98 6.13
CA THR A 15 -13.04 -8.16 7.01
C THR A 15 -13.95 -7.22 6.23
N LEU A 16 -13.42 -6.51 5.23
CA LEU A 16 -14.13 -5.47 4.50
C LEU A 16 -14.66 -5.94 3.14
N LYS A 17 -14.14 -7.06 2.60
CA LYS A 17 -14.51 -7.60 1.29
C LYS A 17 -14.54 -6.53 0.18
N PRO A 18 -13.44 -5.75 0.00
CA PRO A 18 -13.40 -4.71 -1.01
C PRO A 18 -13.45 -5.31 -2.42
N MET A 19 -13.88 -4.52 -3.42
CA MET A 19 -13.87 -4.96 -4.82
C MET A 19 -12.45 -5.15 -5.36
N ASN A 20 -11.54 -4.27 -4.98
CA ASN A 20 -10.14 -4.30 -5.34
C ASN A 20 -9.28 -3.88 -4.15
N ILE A 21 -8.04 -4.35 -4.13
CA ILE A 21 -7.08 -3.91 -3.12
C ILE A 21 -5.69 -3.88 -3.74
N MET A 22 -4.90 -2.91 -3.30
CA MET A 22 -3.55 -2.70 -3.79
C MET A 22 -2.56 -2.59 -2.64
N GLY A 23 -1.51 -3.40 -2.71
CA GLY A 23 -0.34 -3.36 -1.85
C GLY A 23 0.82 -2.67 -2.56
N ILE A 24 1.46 -1.72 -1.87
CA ILE A 24 2.64 -1.03 -2.39
C ILE A 24 3.73 -1.15 -1.34
N ASP A 25 4.92 -1.56 -1.76
CA ASP A 25 6.10 -1.62 -0.93
C ASP A 25 7.34 -1.28 -1.76
N ILE A 26 8.31 -0.62 -1.14
CA ILE A 26 9.58 -0.27 -1.79
C ILE A 26 10.53 -1.48 -1.83
N SER A 27 10.33 -2.47 -0.96
CA SER A 27 11.16 -3.66 -0.88
C SER A 27 10.69 -4.76 -1.82
N ARG A 28 11.53 -5.09 -2.80
CA ARG A 28 11.32 -6.25 -3.70
C ARG A 28 11.11 -7.55 -2.92
N THR A 29 11.92 -7.77 -1.88
CA THR A 29 11.81 -8.95 -1.02
C THR A 29 10.44 -9.04 -0.34
N MET A 30 9.90 -7.90 0.12
CA MET A 30 8.57 -7.87 0.73
C MET A 30 7.46 -8.15 -0.29
N ILE A 31 7.57 -7.60 -1.51
CA ILE A 31 6.64 -7.92 -2.61
C ILE A 31 6.64 -9.42 -2.91
N GLU A 32 7.80 -10.07 -2.96
CA GLU A 32 7.89 -11.51 -3.20
C GLU A 32 7.28 -12.34 -2.07
N ILE A 33 7.56 -11.99 -0.80
CA ILE A 33 6.95 -12.66 0.36
C ILE A 33 5.43 -12.46 0.36
N SER A 34 4.98 -11.23 0.13
CA SER A 34 3.56 -10.89 0.04
C SER A 34 2.86 -11.69 -1.05
N LYS A 35 3.48 -11.80 -2.23
CA LYS A 35 2.96 -12.60 -3.34
C LYS A 35 2.76 -14.06 -2.95
N ARG A 36 3.76 -14.68 -2.30
CA ARG A 36 3.66 -16.07 -1.83
C ARG A 36 2.53 -16.25 -0.81
N ASN A 37 2.41 -15.34 0.15
CA ASN A 37 1.36 -15.39 1.17
C ASN A 37 -0.04 -15.22 0.56
N ILE A 38 -0.19 -14.31 -0.39
CA ILE A 38 -1.46 -14.06 -1.08
C ILE A 38 -1.85 -15.23 -1.98
N SER A 39 -0.92 -15.77 -2.76
CA SER A 39 -1.16 -16.95 -3.60
C SER A 39 -1.54 -18.19 -2.78
N GLY A 40 -1.06 -18.32 -1.54
CA GLY A 40 -1.48 -19.37 -0.62
C GLY A 40 -2.84 -19.13 0.05
N SER A 41 -3.42 -17.94 -0.09
CA SER A 41 -4.71 -17.60 0.51
C SER A 41 -5.89 -18.04 -0.36
N ARG A 42 -7.04 -18.33 0.24
CA ARG A 42 -8.30 -18.62 -0.47
C ARG A 42 -9.06 -17.33 -0.88
N SER A 43 -8.37 -16.20 -0.96
CA SER A 43 -8.97 -14.91 -1.33
C SER A 43 -9.55 -14.98 -2.74
N ARG A 44 -10.78 -14.48 -2.89
CA ARG A 44 -11.42 -14.25 -4.21
C ARG A 44 -11.26 -12.81 -4.70
N VAL A 45 -10.77 -11.92 -3.85
CA VAL A 45 -10.52 -10.52 -4.21
C VAL A 45 -9.17 -10.43 -4.92
N LEU A 46 -9.14 -9.66 -6.01
CA LEU A 46 -7.90 -9.35 -6.73
C LEU A 46 -7.02 -8.44 -5.86
N ILE A 47 -5.79 -8.87 -5.62
CA ILE A 47 -4.80 -8.13 -4.84
C ILE A 47 -3.62 -7.79 -5.75
N ASP A 48 -3.51 -6.52 -6.12
CA ASP A 48 -2.39 -6.02 -6.91
C ASP A 48 -1.22 -5.67 -5.99
N LEU A 49 -0.03 -6.15 -6.31
CA LEU A 49 1.21 -5.81 -5.60
C LEU A 49 2.12 -4.98 -6.51
N ILE A 50 2.51 -3.81 -6.03
CA ILE A 50 3.33 -2.86 -6.77
C ILE A 50 4.62 -2.60 -6.02
N LEU A 51 5.75 -2.87 -6.68
CA LEU A 51 7.07 -2.45 -6.23
C LEU A 51 7.27 -0.98 -6.59
N ALA A 52 7.17 -0.08 -5.63
CA ALA A 52 7.33 1.35 -5.85
C ALA A 52 7.68 2.11 -4.56
N ASP A 53 8.33 3.27 -4.73
CA ASP A 53 8.42 4.28 -3.68
C ASP A 53 7.06 5.01 -3.58
N ALA A 54 6.50 5.08 -2.38
CA ALA A 54 5.23 5.77 -2.13
C ALA A 54 5.29 7.27 -2.46
N HIS A 55 6.47 7.90 -2.44
CA HIS A 55 6.65 9.29 -2.85
C HIS A 55 6.55 9.50 -4.36
N ASN A 56 6.75 8.43 -5.15
CA ASN A 56 6.69 8.46 -6.61
C ASN A 56 5.82 7.31 -7.13
N MET A 57 4.60 7.26 -6.61
CA MET A 57 3.68 6.17 -6.80
C MET A 57 3.01 6.22 -8.19
N PRO A 58 3.03 5.12 -8.98
CA PRO A 58 2.53 5.10 -10.36
C PRO A 58 1.00 4.94 -10.43
N ILE A 59 0.27 5.76 -9.67
CA ILE A 59 -1.19 5.65 -9.52
C ILE A 59 -1.83 7.00 -9.76
N ARG A 60 -2.97 6.98 -10.47
CA ARG A 60 -3.71 8.19 -10.82
C ARG A 60 -4.18 8.92 -9.57
N SER A 61 -4.22 10.24 -9.62
CA SER A 61 -4.84 11.03 -8.55
C SER A 61 -6.34 10.72 -8.43
N GLN A 62 -6.89 10.80 -7.20
CA GLN A 62 -8.32 10.68 -6.92
C GLN A 62 -8.97 9.37 -7.40
N CYS A 63 -8.28 8.23 -7.25
CA CYS A 63 -8.81 6.91 -7.61
C CYS A 63 -8.80 5.88 -6.47
N ILE A 64 -8.47 6.31 -5.25
CA ILE A 64 -8.41 5.45 -4.07
C ILE A 64 -9.40 5.97 -3.03
N ASP A 65 -10.34 5.12 -2.63
CA ASP A 65 -11.37 5.46 -1.63
C ASP A 65 -10.82 5.40 -0.19
N LEU A 66 -9.82 4.54 0.05
CA LEU A 66 -9.24 4.32 1.38
C LEU A 66 -7.75 4.00 1.29
N ILE A 67 -6.93 4.73 2.07
CA ILE A 67 -5.50 4.46 2.24
C ILE A 67 -5.25 3.92 3.64
N LEU A 68 -4.65 2.74 3.71
CA LEU A 68 -4.19 2.13 4.96
C LEU A 68 -2.66 2.09 5.00
N SER A 69 -2.07 2.52 6.11
CA SER A 69 -0.63 2.43 6.37
C SER A 69 -0.42 2.16 7.85
N THR A 70 0.25 1.05 8.19
CA THR A 70 0.47 0.64 9.58
C THR A 70 1.95 0.36 9.80
N GLY A 71 2.54 0.83 10.89
CA GLY A 71 3.98 0.68 11.17
C GLY A 71 4.93 1.48 10.25
N THR A 72 4.41 2.03 9.14
CA THR A 72 5.14 2.85 8.17
C THR A 72 5.25 4.32 8.60
N LEU A 73 4.31 4.82 9.40
CA LEU A 73 4.25 6.23 9.81
C LEU A 73 5.45 6.67 10.67
N HIS A 74 6.09 5.73 11.39
CA HIS A 74 7.26 6.02 12.23
C HIS A 74 8.55 6.30 11.42
N HIS A 75 8.55 6.04 10.10
CA HIS A 75 9.71 6.23 9.22
C HIS A 75 9.50 7.28 8.11
N ILE A 76 8.30 7.83 7.96
CA ILE A 76 7.99 8.84 6.93
C ILE A 76 8.26 10.22 7.53
N ARG A 77 9.31 10.90 7.04
CA ARG A 77 9.48 12.34 7.31
C ARG A 77 8.37 13.10 6.62
N VAL A 78 7.51 13.75 7.40
CA VAL A 78 6.54 14.72 6.87
C VAL A 78 7.32 15.85 6.20
N LEU A 79 7.30 15.90 4.87
CA LEU A 79 7.75 17.07 4.13
C LEU A 79 6.67 18.15 4.24
N THR A 80 6.79 19.01 5.24
CA THR A 80 5.97 20.21 5.34
C THR A 80 6.33 21.13 4.17
N ARG A 81 5.49 21.18 3.12
CA ARG A 81 5.58 22.26 2.12
C ARG A 81 5.27 23.57 2.83
N ARG A 82 6.30 24.31 3.25
CA ARG A 82 6.17 25.73 3.55
C ARG A 82 5.75 26.42 2.26
N ARG A 83 4.48 26.84 2.16
CA ARG A 83 4.08 27.84 1.17
C ARG A 83 4.86 29.11 1.51
N VAL A 84 5.92 29.38 0.75
CA VAL A 84 6.50 30.71 0.68
C VAL A 84 5.42 31.58 0.02
N ARG A 85 4.72 32.39 0.82
CA ARG A 85 3.98 33.54 0.29
C ARG A 85 5.04 34.44 -0.33
N ARG A 86 5.04 34.56 -1.66
CA ARG A 86 5.76 35.64 -2.33
C ARG A 86 4.97 36.93 -2.12
N PRO A 87 5.65 38.07 -1.84
CA PRO A 87 5.01 39.37 -1.69
C PRO A 87 4.37 39.85 -3.00
#